data_AF-A0A7V2H7R8-F1
#
_entry.id   AF-A0A7V2H7R8-F1
#
_cell.length_a   1.000
_cell.length_b   1.000
_cell.length_c   1.000
_cell.angle_alpha   90.00
_cell.angle_beta   90.00
_cell.angle_gamma   90.00
#
_symmetry.space_group_name_H-M   'P 1'
#
loop_
_entity.id
_entity.type
_entity.pdbx_description
1 polymer ?
#
loop_
_entity_poly.entity_id
_entity_poly.type
_entity_poly.pdbx_seq_one_letter_code
_entity_poly.pdbx_strand_id
1 'polypeptide(L)'
;MLKLAYWIWNKTLNNVLFGVSTMGLIGIYIAVGSGVPAVREYFEMNELAFFSTWVLIALMVLLVLNLATVTLTRIPFTPPRYGVWCIHTGIIVLIYGMFIYYSQKVEGLILIPRGATVEHFYDSFERSLYVRADNRAALPIRLPGLPRFAAYEANTPQAAWLERRMREIRPVFMVADNSGGPPRARSLKDELGLSVEPKIELIGYHPYAVIETEFVESPGSGLTGIKLMLDDPANQQTAQEWIVDGDGDSGRSMAYQTLFEHRRVAESADIDKVIDAAGKIHRLDILVAGKGYTLFVEPGKTYPVGDTGYTLTIESFLPNWTTIDKRTVNLLTYLVQTPTQKFRRQDFPGQEKPTDWKLDVPGSGPMGERQRDKLLDENFRTTYTFADPLGLLEGRVQEKRTLVTSPDGAVTMITTGVDRPVVVDRFPTGRGEFEIVQIPPRGPFQPKLTADELANLPKVKVAFERRENVSRVDRVRDVPKAKRDRDEGQAGIRQVVTARITVGDWSKIVQVPFAQYAAEGFARWQGGGVQIPGASRLLRLQIGQTLHPMPARLTLEKFELVPYAGGEKTGGLMRDFRATLRVEDFDTAEQTVGIAKMNSPVYFDRKRPWYMPDE
;
A
#
# COMPACT_ATOMS: atom_id res chain seq x y z
N MET A 1 27.52 -56.49 21.75
CA MET A 1 27.29 -55.03 21.67
C MET A 1 28.59 -54.23 21.57
N LEU A 2 29.54 -54.34 22.51
CA LEU A 2 30.80 -53.57 22.48
C LEU A 2 31.63 -53.73 21.19
N LYS A 3 31.82 -54.96 20.70
CA LYS A 3 32.54 -55.23 19.44
C LYS A 3 31.88 -54.55 18.23
N LEU A 4 30.54 -54.53 18.20
CA LEU A 4 29.76 -53.89 17.13
C LEU A 4 29.90 -52.37 17.22
N ALA A 5 29.77 -51.77 18.40
CA ALA A 5 29.94 -50.33 18.59
C ALA A 5 31.35 -49.87 18.20
N TYR A 6 32.38 -50.62 18.59
CA TYR A 6 33.77 -50.34 18.20
C TYR A 6 33.98 -50.46 16.68
N TRP A 7 33.36 -51.46 16.04
CA TRP A 7 33.39 -51.60 14.59
C TRP A 7 32.72 -50.41 13.89
N ILE A 8 31.52 -50.01 14.33
CA ILE A 8 30.80 -48.84 13.80
C ILE A 8 31.65 -47.59 13.97
N TRP A 9 32.19 -47.33 15.16
CA TRP A 9 33.05 -46.19 15.46
C TRP A 9 34.24 -46.09 14.50
N ASN A 10 34.96 -47.20 14.29
CA ASN A 10 36.12 -47.22 13.39
C ASN A 10 35.76 -47.14 11.91
N LYS A 11 34.55 -47.52 11.53
CA LYS A 11 34.05 -47.38 10.15
C LYS A 11 33.41 -46.02 9.88
N THR A 12 33.05 -45.26 10.92
CA THR A 12 32.37 -43.96 10.81
C THR A 12 33.20 -42.83 11.44
N LEU A 13 32.96 -42.48 12.71
CA LEU A 13 33.51 -41.30 13.38
C LEU A 13 35.04 -41.28 13.46
N ASN A 14 35.70 -42.44 13.51
CA ASN A 14 37.15 -42.55 13.50
C ASN A 14 37.70 -42.92 12.11
N ASN A 15 37.02 -42.58 11.01
CA ASN A 15 37.46 -42.89 9.64
C ASN A 15 37.62 -41.61 8.81
N VAL A 16 38.77 -41.45 8.15
CA VAL A 16 39.06 -40.27 7.30
C VAL A 16 38.21 -40.25 6.02
N LEU A 17 38.05 -41.39 5.35
CA LEU A 17 37.22 -41.49 4.14
C LEU A 17 35.75 -41.22 4.43
N PHE A 18 35.27 -41.59 5.63
CA PHE A 18 33.93 -41.22 6.08
C PHE A 18 33.77 -39.70 6.20
N GLY A 19 34.75 -39.02 6.80
CA GLY A 19 34.79 -37.55 6.87
C GLY A 19 34.77 -36.89 5.48
N VAL A 20 35.65 -37.33 4.58
CA VAL A 20 35.69 -36.85 3.18
C VAL A 20 34.37 -37.09 2.45
N SER A 21 33.78 -38.28 2.62
CA SER A 21 32.47 -38.61 2.02
C SER A 21 31.37 -37.71 2.59
N THR A 22 31.37 -37.44 3.90
CA THR A 22 30.42 -36.54 4.56
C THR A 22 30.56 -35.11 4.02
N MET A 23 31.79 -34.62 3.84
CA MET A 23 32.03 -33.33 3.20
C MET A 23 31.50 -33.29 1.76
N GLY A 24 31.72 -34.36 0.98
CA GLY A 24 31.17 -34.49 -0.37
C GLY A 24 29.64 -34.44 -0.40
N LEU A 25 28.98 -35.14 0.54
CA LEU A 25 27.52 -35.11 0.67
C LEU A 25 26.99 -33.73 1.07
N ILE A 26 27.67 -33.03 1.98
CA ILE A 26 27.33 -31.64 2.33
C ILE A 26 27.45 -30.76 1.08
N GLY A 27 28.54 -30.88 0.32
CA GLY A 27 28.76 -30.13 -0.92
C GLY A 27 27.66 -30.40 -1.96
N ILE A 28 27.27 -31.66 -2.17
CA ILE A 28 26.17 -32.04 -3.07
C ILE A 28 24.84 -31.47 -2.56
N TYR A 29 24.56 -31.58 -1.27
CA TYR A 29 23.32 -31.05 -0.69
C TYR A 29 23.20 -29.54 -0.91
N ILE A 30 24.29 -28.80 -0.64
CA ILE A 30 24.34 -27.34 -0.86
C ILE A 30 24.18 -27.01 -2.34
N ALA A 31 24.90 -27.72 -3.22
CA ALA A 31 24.82 -27.51 -4.67
C ALA A 31 23.41 -27.77 -5.22
N VAL A 32 22.72 -28.80 -4.74
CA VAL A 32 21.32 -29.09 -5.13
C VAL A 32 20.38 -28.02 -4.60
N GLY A 33 20.49 -27.65 -3.32
CA GLY A 33 19.64 -26.62 -2.72
C GLY A 33 19.77 -25.26 -3.39
N SER A 34 21.00 -24.86 -3.72
CA SER A 34 21.29 -23.58 -4.37
C SER A 34 20.95 -23.63 -5.87
N GLY A 35 21.45 -24.66 -6.58
CA GLY A 35 21.42 -24.73 -8.04
C GLY A 35 20.15 -25.33 -8.65
N VAL A 36 19.31 -26.02 -7.87
CA VAL A 36 18.10 -26.69 -8.38
C VAL A 36 16.85 -26.21 -7.62
N PRO A 37 16.29 -25.04 -7.97
CA PRO A 37 15.09 -24.49 -7.31
C PRO A 37 13.91 -25.48 -7.27
N ALA A 38 13.72 -26.30 -8.31
CA ALA A 38 12.65 -27.28 -8.37
C ALA A 38 12.65 -28.29 -7.20
N VAL A 39 13.81 -28.62 -6.64
CA VAL A 39 13.90 -29.49 -5.46
C VAL A 39 13.36 -28.78 -4.23
N ARG A 40 13.72 -27.50 -4.04
CA ARG A 40 13.19 -26.66 -2.97
C ARG A 40 11.68 -26.45 -3.09
N GLU A 41 11.22 -26.20 -4.31
CA GLU A 41 9.80 -26.07 -4.63
C GLU A 41 9.02 -27.34 -4.29
N TYR A 42 9.54 -28.52 -4.65
CA TYR A 42 8.93 -29.81 -4.35
C TYR A 42 8.72 -30.02 -2.84
N PHE A 43 9.62 -29.52 -2.00
CA PHE A 43 9.52 -29.61 -0.54
C PHE A 43 8.83 -28.42 0.13
N GLU A 44 8.32 -27.44 -0.63
CA GLU A 44 7.73 -26.19 -0.10
C GLU A 44 8.69 -25.36 0.76
N MET A 45 10.00 -25.39 0.45
CA MET A 45 11.05 -24.74 1.24
C MET A 45 11.68 -23.57 0.50
N ASN A 46 11.84 -22.43 1.17
CA ASN A 46 12.73 -21.39 0.66
C ASN A 46 14.21 -21.79 0.86
N GLU A 47 15.14 -20.96 0.40
CA GLU A 47 16.58 -21.24 0.53
C GLU A 47 17.01 -21.39 1.99
N LEU A 48 16.61 -20.46 2.84
CA LEU A 48 16.91 -20.46 4.27
C LEU A 48 16.40 -21.73 4.96
N ALA A 49 15.15 -22.12 4.69
CA ALA A 49 14.50 -23.30 5.24
C ALA A 49 15.17 -24.59 4.76
N PHE A 50 15.54 -24.66 3.47
CA PHE A 50 16.26 -25.82 2.92
C PHE A 50 17.61 -26.02 3.62
N PHE A 51 18.38 -24.94 3.81
CA PHE A 51 19.66 -24.99 4.53
C PHE A 51 19.52 -25.08 6.07
N SER A 52 18.30 -24.93 6.58
CA SER A 52 17.98 -25.14 7.99
C SER A 52 17.30 -26.49 8.24
N THR A 53 17.19 -27.36 7.23
CA THR A 53 16.60 -28.69 7.44
C THR A 53 17.49 -29.56 8.33
N TRP A 54 16.85 -30.50 9.02
CA TRP A 54 17.55 -31.49 9.85
C TRP A 54 18.56 -32.32 9.06
N VAL A 55 18.41 -32.47 7.74
CA VAL A 55 19.33 -33.24 6.89
C VAL A 55 20.70 -32.58 6.84
N LEU A 56 20.76 -31.28 6.53
CA LEU A 56 22.03 -30.55 6.52
C LEU A 56 22.62 -30.47 7.92
N ILE A 57 21.78 -30.20 8.93
CA ILE A 57 22.21 -30.16 10.34
C ILE A 57 22.84 -31.50 10.76
N ALA A 58 22.20 -32.63 10.43
CA ALA A 58 22.73 -33.96 10.75
C ALA A 58 24.08 -34.22 10.07
N LEU A 59 24.22 -33.88 8.79
CA LEU A 59 25.49 -34.01 8.06
C LEU A 59 26.59 -33.15 8.70
N MET A 60 26.28 -31.92 9.10
CA MET A 60 27.22 -31.02 9.76
C MET A 60 27.64 -31.53 11.13
N VAL A 61 26.69 -32.01 11.95
CA VAL A 61 26.98 -32.61 13.25
C VAL A 61 27.86 -33.85 13.08
N LEU A 62 27.55 -34.72 12.11
CA LEU A 62 28.37 -35.90 11.79
C LEU A 62 29.80 -35.51 11.39
N LEU A 63 29.96 -34.46 10.57
CA LEU A 63 31.27 -33.94 10.19
C LEU A 63 32.04 -33.41 11.40
N VAL A 64 31.41 -32.60 12.26
CA VAL A 64 32.03 -32.07 13.49
C VAL A 64 32.49 -33.21 14.40
N LEU A 65 31.63 -34.20 14.64
CA LEU A 65 31.96 -35.37 15.48
C LEU A 65 33.11 -36.20 14.88
N ASN A 66 33.12 -36.39 13.57
CA ASN A 66 34.21 -37.09 12.87
C ASN A 66 35.53 -36.32 12.96
N LEU A 67 35.53 -35.02 12.65
CA LEU A 67 36.73 -34.18 12.71
C LEU A 67 37.29 -34.12 14.13
N ALA A 68 36.44 -33.89 15.14
CA ALA A 68 36.86 -33.90 16.54
C ALA A 68 37.49 -35.25 16.92
N THR A 69 36.82 -36.35 16.57
CA THR A 69 37.28 -37.72 16.86
C THR A 69 38.63 -38.01 16.21
N VAL A 70 38.76 -37.79 14.89
CA VAL A 70 40.00 -38.05 14.14
C VAL A 70 41.14 -37.18 14.65
N THR A 71 40.87 -35.91 14.97
CA THR A 71 41.87 -35.00 15.55
C THR A 71 42.39 -35.51 16.88
N LEU A 72 41.48 -35.82 17.80
CA LEU A 72 41.83 -36.23 19.17
C LEU A 72 42.49 -37.61 19.22
N THR A 73 42.09 -38.54 18.34
CA THR A 73 42.53 -39.95 18.44
C THR A 73 43.65 -40.33 17.48
N ARG A 74 43.77 -39.68 16.32
CA ARG A 74 44.75 -40.05 15.28
C ARG A 74 45.85 -39.03 15.08
N ILE A 75 45.64 -37.76 15.47
CA ILE A 75 46.57 -36.67 15.18
C ILE A 75 47.26 -36.23 16.48
N PRO A 76 48.45 -36.76 16.81
CA PRO A 76 49.21 -36.33 17.98
C PRO A 76 49.47 -34.82 17.91
N PHE A 77 49.36 -34.18 19.06
CA PHE A 77 49.54 -32.74 19.21
C PHE A 77 51.03 -32.37 19.25
N THR A 78 51.69 -32.45 18.09
CA THR A 78 53.09 -32.09 17.90
C THR A 78 53.25 -30.88 16.98
N PRO A 79 54.33 -30.08 17.11
CA PRO A 79 54.49 -28.85 16.32
C PRO A 79 54.30 -28.99 14.81
N PRO A 80 54.80 -30.05 14.14
CA PRO A 80 54.56 -30.24 12.71
C PRO A 80 53.09 -30.44 12.32
N ARG A 81 52.21 -30.77 13.28
CA ARG A 81 50.78 -31.10 13.05
C ARG A 81 49.82 -30.02 13.56
N TYR A 82 50.33 -28.93 14.14
CA TYR A 82 49.48 -27.82 14.59
C TYR A 82 48.64 -27.23 13.46
N GLY A 83 49.14 -27.23 12.23
CA GLY A 83 48.37 -26.79 11.06
C GLY A 83 47.07 -27.59 10.87
N VAL A 84 47.12 -28.92 11.01
CA VAL A 84 45.92 -29.78 10.82
C VAL A 84 44.92 -29.56 11.95
N TRP A 85 45.40 -29.44 13.20
CA TRP A 85 44.56 -29.08 14.34
C TRP A 85 43.87 -27.73 14.15
N CYS A 86 44.61 -26.73 13.65
CA CYS A 86 44.08 -25.41 13.36
C CYS A 86 42.99 -25.46 12.28
N ILE A 87 43.20 -26.21 11.19
CA ILE A 87 42.20 -26.40 10.13
C ILE A 87 40.94 -27.06 10.67
N HIS A 88 41.04 -28.18 11.38
CA HIS A 88 39.87 -28.87 11.92
C HIS A 88 39.12 -28.02 12.94
N THR A 89 39.83 -27.33 13.82
CA THR A 89 39.24 -26.38 14.78
C THR A 89 38.53 -25.25 14.04
N GLY A 90 39.16 -24.67 13.02
CA GLY A 90 38.56 -23.62 12.20
C GLY A 90 37.27 -24.07 11.52
N ILE A 91 37.24 -25.27 10.93
CA ILE A 91 36.02 -25.84 10.33
C ILE A 91 34.91 -26.01 11.37
N ILE A 92 35.24 -26.55 12.55
CA ILE A 92 34.25 -26.73 13.63
C ILE A 92 33.67 -25.38 14.08
N VAL A 93 34.53 -24.36 14.27
CA VAL A 93 34.12 -23.00 14.63
C VAL A 93 33.22 -22.38 13.57
N LEU A 94 33.56 -22.54 12.28
CA LEU A 94 32.75 -22.03 11.18
C LEU A 94 31.36 -22.69 11.13
N ILE A 95 31.29 -24.02 11.29
CA ILE A 95 30.00 -24.75 11.34
C ILE A 95 29.14 -24.27 12.51
N TYR A 96 29.76 -24.09 13.69
CA TYR A 96 29.06 -23.61 14.87
C TYR A 96 28.55 -22.16 14.69
N GLY A 97 29.41 -21.27 14.21
CA GLY A 97 29.05 -19.88 13.91
C GLY A 97 27.94 -19.78 12.86
N MET A 98 27.96 -20.65 11.86
CA MET A 98 26.90 -20.75 10.86
C MET A 98 25.56 -21.19 11.45
N PHE A 99 25.55 -22.14 12.41
CA PHE A 99 24.34 -22.56 13.11
C PHE A 99 23.74 -21.40 13.92
N ILE A 100 24.56 -20.67 14.68
CA ILE A 100 24.12 -19.48 15.42
C ILE A 100 23.56 -18.45 14.44
N TYR A 101 24.32 -18.12 13.38
CA TYR A 101 23.91 -17.15 12.38
C TYR A 101 22.56 -17.49 11.76
N TYR A 102 22.38 -18.67 11.17
CA TYR A 102 21.13 -19.02 10.49
C TYR A 102 19.94 -19.22 11.43
N SER A 103 20.17 -19.61 12.69
CA SER A 103 19.08 -19.73 13.68
C SER A 103 18.52 -18.38 14.13
N GLN A 104 19.30 -17.31 14.00
CA GLN A 104 18.93 -15.96 14.41
C GLN A 104 18.69 -15.01 13.22
N LYS A 105 19.06 -15.43 12.02
CA LYS A 105 18.94 -14.63 10.81
C LYS A 105 17.49 -14.42 10.45
N VAL A 106 17.10 -13.15 10.39
CA VAL A 106 15.84 -12.72 9.78
C VAL A 106 16.19 -11.79 8.62
N GLU A 107 15.51 -11.98 7.49
CA GLU A 107 15.68 -11.14 6.31
C GLU A 107 14.34 -10.53 5.92
N GLY A 108 14.41 -9.31 5.41
CA GLY A 108 13.22 -8.64 4.96
C GLY A 108 13.52 -7.35 4.25
N LEU A 109 12.45 -6.66 3.90
CA LEU A 109 12.46 -5.44 3.12
C LEU A 109 11.85 -4.33 3.93
N ILE A 110 12.37 -3.12 3.72
CA ILE A 110 11.87 -1.93 4.37
C ILE A 110 11.63 -0.86 3.32
N LEU A 111 10.50 -0.18 3.43
CA LEU A 111 10.24 1.01 2.63
C LEU A 111 10.43 2.23 3.51
N ILE A 112 11.33 3.13 3.10
CA ILE A 112 11.63 4.35 3.83
C ILE A 112 11.40 5.55 2.92
N PRO A 113 10.25 6.24 3.05
CA PRO A 113 10.07 7.52 2.38
C PRO A 113 11.16 8.51 2.81
N ARG A 114 11.59 9.39 1.91
CA ARG A 114 12.59 10.41 2.24
C ARG A 114 12.10 11.29 3.38
N GLY A 115 12.93 11.43 4.42
CA GLY A 115 12.63 12.21 5.61
C GLY A 115 11.68 11.53 6.60
N ALA A 116 11.24 10.30 6.32
CA ALA A 116 10.45 9.50 7.25
C ALA A 116 11.34 8.60 8.11
N THR A 117 10.85 8.33 9.32
CA THR A 117 11.42 7.36 10.26
C THR A 117 10.54 6.13 10.26
N VAL A 118 11.14 4.95 10.25
CA VAL A 118 10.47 3.66 10.29
C VAL A 118 11.03 2.81 11.43
N GLU A 119 10.19 1.94 11.97
CA GLU A 119 10.46 1.15 13.19
C GLU A 119 10.26 -0.35 12.96
N HIS A 120 9.89 -0.73 11.74
CA HIS A 120 9.54 -2.08 11.36
C HIS A 120 10.11 -2.44 9.99
N PHE A 121 10.21 -3.73 9.73
CA PHE A 121 10.52 -4.26 8.41
C PHE A 121 9.57 -5.42 8.07
N TYR A 122 9.49 -5.75 6.79
CA TYR A 122 8.61 -6.77 6.24
C TYR A 122 9.42 -8.05 5.97
N ASP A 123 9.07 -9.15 6.62
CA ASP A 123 9.74 -10.44 6.48
C ASP A 123 9.62 -10.96 5.04
N SER A 124 10.75 -11.31 4.42
CA SER A 124 10.78 -11.80 3.03
C SER A 124 10.07 -13.15 2.88
N PHE A 125 9.98 -13.93 3.95
CA PHE A 125 9.60 -15.32 3.95
C PHE A 125 8.24 -15.59 4.59
N GLU A 126 7.92 -14.98 5.71
CA GLU A 126 6.64 -15.17 6.38
C GLU A 126 5.57 -14.24 5.77
N ARG A 127 4.32 -14.71 5.82
CA ARG A 127 3.17 -13.97 5.33
C ARG A 127 2.21 -13.69 6.47
N SER A 128 1.52 -12.57 6.38
CA SER A 128 0.44 -12.22 7.27
C SER A 128 -0.83 -11.88 6.51
N LEU A 129 -1.98 -12.19 7.10
CA LEU A 129 -3.25 -11.63 6.71
C LEU A 129 -3.43 -10.27 7.38
N TYR A 130 -3.63 -9.24 6.56
CA TYR A 130 -4.00 -7.91 6.99
C TYR A 130 -5.51 -7.76 6.86
N VAL A 131 -6.13 -7.20 7.89
CA VAL A 131 -7.57 -6.96 7.95
C VAL A 131 -7.83 -5.50 8.27
N ARG A 132 -8.76 -4.88 7.54
CA ARG A 132 -9.22 -3.51 7.79
C ARG A 132 -10.73 -3.45 7.88
N ALA A 133 -11.23 -2.62 8.78
CA ALA A 133 -12.63 -2.19 8.83
C ALA A 133 -12.65 -0.70 8.51
N ASP A 134 -13.07 -0.36 7.29
CA ASP A 134 -12.87 0.97 6.69
C ASP A 134 -11.38 1.42 6.73
N ASN A 135 -11.05 2.48 7.49
CA ASN A 135 -9.69 3.02 7.59
C ASN A 135 -8.91 2.50 8.81
N ARG A 136 -9.49 1.59 9.61
CA ARG A 136 -8.84 1.04 10.80
C ARG A 136 -8.28 -0.35 10.49
N ALA A 137 -7.01 -0.57 10.81
CA ALA A 137 -6.33 -1.85 10.62
C ALA A 137 -6.31 -2.67 11.90
N ALA A 138 -6.52 -3.98 11.76
CA ALA A 138 -6.21 -4.95 12.80
C ALA A 138 -4.69 -5.17 12.90
N LEU A 139 -4.26 -5.79 13.99
CA LEU A 139 -2.90 -6.33 14.08
C LEU A 139 -2.67 -7.35 12.95
N PRO A 140 -1.48 -7.37 12.30
CA PRO A 140 -1.17 -8.35 11.27
C PRO A 140 -1.22 -9.77 11.84
N ILE A 141 -1.91 -10.68 11.14
CA ILE A 141 -2.09 -12.05 11.61
C ILE A 141 -1.11 -12.94 10.86
N ARG A 142 -0.08 -13.42 11.56
CA ARG A 142 0.90 -14.34 10.98
C ARG A 142 0.24 -15.60 10.44
N LEU A 143 0.69 -16.06 9.27
CA LEU A 143 0.24 -17.28 8.62
C LEU A 143 1.40 -18.29 8.54
N PRO A 144 1.89 -18.80 9.70
CA PRO A 144 3.02 -19.71 9.71
C PRO A 144 2.67 -21.00 8.97
N GLY A 145 3.47 -21.33 7.96
CA GLY A 145 3.26 -22.51 7.14
C GLY A 145 2.35 -22.30 5.93
N LEU A 146 1.91 -21.08 5.62
CA LEU A 146 1.31 -20.84 4.30
C LEU A 146 2.26 -21.41 3.21
N PRO A 147 1.76 -22.25 2.29
CA PRO A 147 2.60 -22.83 1.24
C PRO A 147 3.28 -21.76 0.40
N ARG A 148 4.30 -22.14 -0.37
CA ARG A 148 5.14 -21.19 -1.11
C ARG A 148 5.05 -21.36 -2.61
N PHE A 149 4.98 -22.59 -3.12
CA PHE A 149 5.21 -22.86 -4.53
C PHE A 149 4.07 -23.63 -5.22
N ALA A 150 3.44 -24.58 -4.52
CA ALA A 150 2.25 -25.26 -5.02
C ALA A 150 0.99 -24.43 -4.80
N ALA A 151 0.06 -24.55 -5.75
CA ALA A 151 -1.30 -24.05 -5.60
C ALA A 151 -2.13 -25.07 -4.80
N TYR A 152 -3.00 -24.54 -3.96
CA TYR A 152 -3.92 -25.26 -3.10
C TYR A 152 -5.31 -24.73 -3.43
N GLU A 153 -5.93 -25.30 -4.46
CA GLU A 153 -7.25 -24.86 -4.91
C GLU A 153 -8.32 -25.22 -3.88
N ALA A 154 -9.28 -24.31 -3.67
CA ALA A 154 -10.36 -24.54 -2.73
C ALA A 154 -11.14 -25.83 -3.05
N ASN A 155 -11.56 -26.55 -2.00
CA ASN A 155 -12.26 -27.84 -2.07
C ASN A 155 -11.44 -29.02 -2.63
N THR A 156 -10.11 -28.89 -2.77
CA THR A 156 -9.23 -30.03 -3.09
C THR A 156 -8.72 -30.72 -1.81
N PRO A 157 -8.33 -32.01 -1.88
CA PRO A 157 -7.69 -32.70 -0.75
C PRO A 157 -6.42 -31.99 -0.26
N GLN A 158 -5.69 -31.31 -1.16
CA GLN A 158 -4.52 -30.52 -0.81
C GLN A 158 -4.91 -29.33 0.08
N ALA A 159 -5.99 -28.62 -0.25
CA ALA A 159 -6.47 -27.48 0.52
C ALA A 159 -7.04 -27.87 1.90
N ALA A 160 -7.45 -29.12 2.12
CA ALA A 160 -7.87 -29.58 3.45
C ALA A 160 -6.78 -29.37 4.53
N TRP A 161 -5.51 -29.37 4.12
CA TRP A 161 -4.39 -29.02 5.01
C TRP A 161 -4.45 -27.56 5.46
N LEU A 162 -4.71 -26.62 4.54
CA LEU A 162 -4.87 -25.20 4.84
C LEU A 162 -6.04 -25.01 5.79
N GLU A 163 -7.16 -25.65 5.48
CA GLU A 163 -8.34 -25.55 6.32
C GLU A 163 -8.03 -25.99 7.75
N ARG A 164 -7.31 -27.09 7.97
CA ARG A 164 -7.02 -27.54 9.35
C ARG A 164 -6.18 -26.55 10.17
N ARG A 165 -5.26 -25.82 9.52
CA ARG A 165 -4.29 -24.93 10.21
C ARG A 165 -4.67 -23.45 10.19
N MET A 166 -5.48 -23.02 9.24
CA MET A 166 -5.83 -21.63 8.98
C MET A 166 -7.35 -21.41 9.10
N ARG A 167 -7.98 -22.13 10.05
CA ARG A 167 -9.38 -21.97 10.46
C ARG A 167 -9.49 -20.93 11.58
N GLU A 168 -10.65 -20.30 11.65
CA GLU A 168 -11.02 -19.37 12.72
C GLU A 168 -10.00 -18.24 12.97
N ILE A 169 -9.52 -17.60 11.91
CA ILE A 169 -8.71 -16.41 12.04
C ILE A 169 -9.57 -15.31 12.69
N ARG A 170 -9.11 -14.79 13.84
CA ARG A 170 -9.80 -13.77 14.65
C ARG A 170 -8.94 -12.50 14.72
N PRO A 171 -9.19 -11.51 13.85
CA PRO A 171 -8.47 -10.25 13.87
C PRO A 171 -8.72 -9.47 15.17
N VAL A 172 -7.67 -8.83 15.69
CA VAL A 172 -7.74 -7.98 16.88
C VAL A 172 -7.38 -6.55 16.49
N PHE A 173 -8.22 -5.59 16.88
CA PHE A 173 -7.99 -4.16 16.66
C PHE A 173 -7.54 -3.51 17.96
N MET A 174 -6.47 -2.73 17.91
CA MET A 174 -6.03 -1.92 19.05
C MET A 174 -6.60 -0.51 18.90
N VAL A 175 -7.50 -0.12 19.79
CA VAL A 175 -8.14 1.21 19.76
C VAL A 175 -7.65 2.03 20.94
N ALA A 176 -7.10 3.20 20.66
CA ALA A 176 -6.70 4.16 21.69
C ALA A 176 -7.92 4.55 22.54
N ASP A 177 -7.75 4.55 23.85
CA ASP A 177 -8.78 5.03 24.78
C ASP A 177 -8.76 6.57 24.78
N ASN A 178 -9.89 7.21 24.51
CA ASN A 178 -10.00 8.67 24.52
C ASN A 178 -9.69 9.27 25.90
N SER A 179 -9.70 8.46 26.97
CA SER A 179 -9.30 8.87 28.32
C SER A 179 -7.78 8.89 28.56
N GLY A 180 -6.96 8.62 27.54
CA GLY A 180 -5.51 8.52 27.67
C GLY A 180 -5.02 7.20 28.28
N GLY A 181 -5.92 6.23 28.48
CA GLY A 181 -5.57 4.88 28.89
C GLY A 181 -4.84 4.08 27.80
N PRO A 182 -4.27 2.91 28.15
CA PRO A 182 -3.63 2.04 27.18
C PRO A 182 -4.62 1.60 26.09
N PRO A 183 -4.14 1.35 24.86
CA PRO A 183 -4.99 0.85 23.78
C PRO A 183 -5.75 -0.42 24.20
N ARG A 184 -7.05 -0.47 23.92
CA ARG A 184 -7.90 -1.63 24.23
C ARG A 184 -8.06 -2.50 22.99
N ALA A 185 -7.96 -3.82 23.19
CA ALA A 185 -8.27 -4.79 22.16
C ALA A 185 -9.79 -4.81 21.88
N ARG A 186 -10.17 -4.76 20.61
CA ARG A 186 -11.54 -4.95 20.11
C ARG A 186 -11.58 -6.13 19.14
N SER A 187 -12.67 -6.89 19.19
CA SER A 187 -12.92 -7.99 18.25
C SER A 187 -13.42 -7.47 16.91
N LEU A 188 -13.46 -8.35 15.90
CA LEU A 188 -13.91 -7.97 14.56
C LEU A 188 -15.40 -7.63 14.55
N LYS A 189 -16.25 -8.31 15.34
CA LYS A 189 -17.67 -7.92 15.44
C LYS A 189 -17.84 -6.52 16.01
N ASP A 190 -17.05 -6.14 17.01
CA ASP A 190 -17.18 -4.85 17.68
C ASP A 190 -16.80 -3.72 16.71
N GLU A 191 -15.79 -3.97 15.88
CA GLU A 191 -15.31 -3.00 14.90
C GLU A 191 -16.27 -2.85 13.71
N LEU A 192 -16.94 -3.93 13.32
CA LEU A 192 -17.95 -3.93 12.26
C LEU A 192 -19.36 -3.58 12.75
N GLY A 193 -19.62 -3.58 14.06
CA GLY A 193 -20.96 -3.36 14.63
C GLY A 193 -21.90 -4.54 14.46
N LEU A 194 -21.38 -5.78 14.47
CA LEU A 194 -22.14 -7.01 14.28
C LEU A 194 -22.55 -7.64 15.62
N SER A 195 -23.65 -8.40 15.61
CA SER A 195 -24.11 -9.17 16.77
C SER A 195 -23.37 -10.51 16.94
N VAL A 196 -22.80 -11.05 15.85
CA VAL A 196 -22.10 -12.35 15.79
C VAL A 196 -20.67 -12.14 15.31
N GLU A 197 -19.72 -12.87 15.89
CA GLU A 197 -18.30 -12.83 15.50
C GLU A 197 -18.09 -13.41 14.09
N PRO A 198 -17.56 -12.63 13.14
CA PRO A 198 -17.19 -13.18 11.84
C PRO A 198 -16.02 -14.16 11.95
N LYS A 199 -16.13 -15.28 11.24
CA LYS A 199 -15.04 -16.24 11.08
C LYS A 199 -14.38 -16.04 9.72
N ILE A 200 -13.05 -15.96 9.70
CA ILE A 200 -12.26 -15.95 8.47
C ILE A 200 -11.50 -17.27 8.37
N GLU A 201 -11.63 -17.97 7.26
CA GLU A 201 -10.95 -19.25 6.97
C GLU A 201 -10.18 -19.14 5.66
N LEU A 202 -8.92 -19.57 5.63
CA LEU A 202 -8.19 -19.67 4.36
C LEU A 202 -8.46 -21.04 3.75
N ILE A 203 -9.18 -21.04 2.64
CA ILE A 203 -9.64 -22.27 1.97
C ILE A 203 -8.89 -22.53 0.66
N GLY A 204 -8.09 -21.58 0.18
CA GLY A 204 -7.24 -21.77 -0.98
C GLY A 204 -6.04 -20.82 -1.00
N TYR A 205 -5.00 -21.20 -1.73
CA TYR A 205 -3.79 -20.40 -1.90
C TYR A 205 -3.15 -20.65 -3.26
N HIS A 206 -2.81 -19.57 -3.95
CA HIS A 206 -2.23 -19.59 -5.28
C HIS A 206 -0.95 -18.74 -5.28
N PRO A 207 0.24 -19.34 -5.37
CA PRO A 207 1.49 -18.59 -5.23
C PRO A 207 1.83 -17.75 -6.46
N TYR A 208 1.27 -18.10 -7.61
CA TYR A 208 1.45 -17.42 -8.89
C TYR A 208 0.12 -17.33 -9.61
N ALA A 209 -0.69 -16.36 -9.23
CA ALA A 209 -1.99 -16.13 -9.83
C ALA A 209 -2.29 -14.64 -10.01
N VAL A 210 -3.29 -14.38 -10.83
CA VAL A 210 -3.95 -13.09 -10.95
C VAL A 210 -5.41 -13.26 -10.60
N ILE A 211 -6.03 -12.20 -10.08
CA ILE A 211 -7.47 -12.14 -9.91
C ILE A 211 -8.03 -11.58 -11.21
N GLU A 212 -8.85 -12.38 -11.88
CA GLU A 212 -9.65 -11.94 -13.01
C GLU A 212 -11.03 -11.56 -12.48
N THR A 213 -11.37 -10.28 -12.60
CA THR A 213 -12.66 -9.76 -12.19
C THR A 213 -13.57 -9.66 -13.40
N GLU A 214 -14.68 -10.41 -13.36
CA GLU A 214 -15.75 -10.32 -14.33
C GLU A 214 -16.98 -9.70 -13.66
N PHE A 215 -17.72 -8.87 -14.41
CA PHE A 215 -19.02 -8.38 -13.98
C PHE A 215 -20.08 -9.03 -14.85
N VAL A 216 -20.98 -9.76 -14.22
CA VAL A 216 -22.04 -10.52 -14.90
C VAL A 216 -23.41 -10.03 -14.44
N GLU A 217 -24.38 -10.02 -15.35
CA GLU A 217 -25.78 -9.83 -14.97
C GLU A 217 -26.25 -11.12 -14.27
N SER A 218 -26.53 -11.02 -12.97
CA SER A 218 -26.94 -12.11 -12.11
C SER A 218 -28.29 -11.76 -11.46
N PRO A 219 -29.40 -12.33 -11.97
CA PRO A 219 -30.74 -12.08 -11.45
C PRO A 219 -30.80 -12.24 -9.93
N GLY A 220 -31.31 -11.23 -9.24
CA GLY A 220 -31.49 -11.27 -7.78
C GLY A 220 -30.32 -10.74 -6.96
N SER A 221 -29.22 -10.31 -7.57
CA SER A 221 -28.16 -9.61 -6.82
C SER A 221 -28.63 -8.27 -6.25
N GLY A 222 -29.58 -7.61 -6.91
CA GLY A 222 -30.15 -6.33 -6.47
C GLY A 222 -29.19 -5.13 -6.56
N LEU A 223 -27.94 -5.37 -6.98
CA LEU A 223 -26.92 -4.36 -7.14
C LEU A 223 -27.05 -3.69 -8.51
N THR A 224 -26.78 -2.39 -8.54
CA THR A 224 -26.76 -1.60 -9.77
C THR A 224 -25.31 -1.32 -10.12
N GLY A 225 -24.95 -1.49 -11.39
CA GLY A 225 -23.63 -1.18 -11.91
C GLY A 225 -23.69 -0.16 -13.03
N ILE A 226 -22.59 0.55 -13.25
CA ILE A 226 -22.38 1.35 -14.45
C ILE A 226 -21.18 0.76 -15.19
N LYS A 227 -21.44 0.33 -16.42
CA LYS A 227 -20.44 -0.09 -17.37
C LYS A 227 -19.85 1.14 -18.05
N LEU A 228 -18.55 1.35 -17.95
CA LEU A 228 -17.81 2.41 -18.64
C LEU A 228 -17.07 1.80 -19.83
N MET A 229 -17.17 2.44 -21.00
CA MET A 229 -16.50 2.07 -22.24
C MET A 229 -15.62 3.24 -22.63
N LEU A 230 -14.31 3.08 -22.47
CA LEU A 230 -13.31 4.10 -22.72
C LEU A 230 -12.71 3.85 -24.11
N ASP A 231 -12.70 4.88 -24.94
CA ASP A 231 -12.09 4.92 -26.26
C ASP A 231 -11.04 6.04 -26.30
N ASP A 232 -9.76 5.65 -26.34
CA ASP A 232 -8.62 6.55 -26.47
C ASP A 232 -8.12 6.53 -27.94
N PRO A 233 -8.66 7.40 -28.81
CA PRO A 233 -8.29 7.43 -30.22
C PRO A 233 -6.82 7.83 -30.44
N ALA A 234 -6.19 8.55 -29.50
CA ALA A 234 -4.79 8.96 -29.63
C ALA A 234 -3.84 7.76 -29.53
N ASN A 235 -4.21 6.76 -28.72
CA ASN A 235 -3.42 5.55 -28.50
C ASN A 235 -4.01 4.29 -29.17
N GLN A 236 -5.16 4.42 -29.85
CA GLN A 236 -5.93 3.30 -30.42
C GLN A 236 -6.24 2.20 -29.38
N GLN A 237 -6.56 2.64 -28.15
CA GLN A 237 -6.86 1.73 -27.04
C GLN A 237 -8.33 1.86 -26.65
N THR A 238 -8.99 0.73 -26.49
CA THR A 238 -10.31 0.64 -25.88
C THR A 238 -10.22 -0.12 -24.57
N ALA A 239 -10.87 0.38 -23.53
CA ALA A 239 -10.97 -0.30 -22.23
C ALA A 239 -12.42 -0.36 -21.77
N GLN A 240 -12.74 -1.37 -20.97
CA GLN A 240 -14.04 -1.51 -20.35
C GLN A 240 -13.85 -1.60 -18.84
N GLU A 241 -14.49 -0.71 -18.12
CA GLU A 241 -14.44 -0.61 -16.67
C GLU A 241 -15.85 -0.77 -16.11
N TRP A 242 -15.96 -1.15 -14.84
CA TRP A 242 -17.23 -1.24 -14.14
C TRP A 242 -17.13 -0.55 -12.79
N ILE A 243 -18.17 0.21 -12.46
CA ILE A 243 -18.35 0.78 -11.13
C ILE A 243 -19.70 0.30 -10.57
N VAL A 244 -19.68 -0.44 -9.46
CA VAL A 244 -20.85 -1.13 -8.89
C VAL A 244 -21.10 -0.63 -7.47
N ASP A 245 -22.30 -0.13 -7.22
CA ASP A 245 -22.67 0.41 -5.91
C ASP A 245 -22.86 -0.73 -4.90
N GLY A 246 -22.40 -0.53 -3.66
CA GLY A 246 -22.53 -1.51 -2.58
C GLY A 246 -21.57 -2.71 -2.63
N ASP A 247 -20.82 -2.93 -3.72
CA ASP A 247 -19.84 -4.01 -3.83
C ASP A 247 -18.42 -3.58 -3.40
N GLY A 248 -18.32 -3.01 -2.19
CA GLY A 248 -17.04 -2.62 -1.60
C GLY A 248 -16.25 -1.63 -2.45
N ASP A 249 -15.02 -2.00 -2.85
CA ASP A 249 -14.12 -1.12 -3.60
C ASP A 249 -14.51 -1.00 -5.09
N SER A 250 -15.43 -1.84 -5.58
CA SER A 250 -15.92 -1.81 -6.96
C SER A 250 -16.74 -0.55 -7.27
N GLY A 251 -17.11 0.27 -6.28
CA GLY A 251 -17.87 1.51 -6.50
C GLY A 251 -17.05 2.63 -7.16
N ARG A 252 -15.74 2.42 -7.37
CA ARG A 252 -14.83 3.44 -7.92
C ARG A 252 -13.92 2.84 -8.99
N SER A 253 -13.64 3.62 -10.03
CA SER A 253 -12.63 3.32 -11.04
C SER A 253 -11.83 4.58 -11.35
N MET A 254 -10.59 4.43 -11.80
CA MET A 254 -9.72 5.56 -12.12
C MET A 254 -9.18 5.39 -13.52
N ALA A 255 -9.41 6.38 -14.38
CA ALA A 255 -8.77 6.48 -15.68
C ALA A 255 -8.06 7.81 -15.79
N TYR A 256 -6.76 7.77 -16.12
CA TYR A 256 -5.91 8.95 -16.17
C TYR A 256 -5.95 9.74 -14.84
N GLN A 257 -6.29 11.03 -14.88
CA GLN A 257 -6.41 11.92 -13.72
C GLN A 257 -7.89 12.11 -13.30
N THR A 258 -8.78 11.20 -13.70
CA THR A 258 -10.22 11.26 -13.39
C THR A 258 -10.63 10.06 -12.53
N LEU A 259 -11.26 10.34 -11.40
CA LEU A 259 -11.92 9.31 -10.58
C LEU A 259 -13.39 9.20 -10.98
N PHE A 260 -13.85 8.01 -11.31
CA PHE A 260 -15.27 7.70 -11.40
C PHE A 260 -15.74 7.07 -10.10
N GLU A 261 -16.92 7.48 -9.64
CA GLU A 261 -17.59 6.87 -8.49
C GLU A 261 -19.05 6.65 -8.83
N HIS A 262 -19.57 5.47 -8.50
CA HIS A 262 -21.00 5.18 -8.59
C HIS A 262 -21.63 5.31 -7.21
N ARG A 263 -22.80 5.95 -7.17
CA ARG A 263 -23.67 5.99 -5.99
C ARG A 263 -25.10 5.69 -6.40
N ARG A 264 -25.80 4.94 -5.57
CA ARG A 264 -27.25 4.78 -5.71
C ARG A 264 -28.00 5.59 -4.67
N VAL A 265 -29.04 6.31 -5.09
CA VAL A 265 -29.99 6.92 -4.16
C VAL A 265 -31.23 6.04 -4.00
N ALA A 266 -31.84 6.10 -2.81
CA ALA A 266 -33.06 5.35 -2.52
C ALA A 266 -34.28 5.96 -3.23
N GLU A 267 -34.34 7.29 -3.34
CA GLU A 267 -35.41 8.04 -3.98
C GLU A 267 -34.84 9.03 -5.00
N SER A 268 -35.50 9.23 -6.15
CA SER A 268 -35.03 10.18 -7.17
C SER A 268 -34.89 11.62 -6.61
N ALA A 269 -35.69 12.00 -5.61
CA ALA A 269 -35.62 13.30 -4.95
C ALA A 269 -34.31 13.52 -4.16
N ASP A 270 -33.60 12.45 -3.76
CA ASP A 270 -32.33 12.56 -3.06
C ASP A 270 -31.19 13.01 -3.99
N ILE A 271 -31.34 12.90 -5.31
CA ILE A 271 -30.35 13.42 -6.27
C ILE A 271 -30.10 14.91 -6.04
N ASP A 272 -31.16 15.68 -5.82
CA ASP A 272 -31.04 17.12 -5.60
C ASP A 272 -30.28 17.45 -4.30
N LYS A 273 -30.34 16.57 -3.28
CA LYS A 273 -29.52 16.72 -2.07
C LYS A 273 -28.03 16.51 -2.36
N VAL A 274 -27.70 15.55 -3.23
CA VAL A 274 -26.30 15.31 -3.65
C VAL A 274 -25.78 16.47 -4.50
N ILE A 275 -26.60 16.97 -5.43
CA ILE A 275 -26.28 18.16 -6.24
C ILE A 275 -26.07 19.38 -5.34
N ASP A 276 -26.98 19.64 -4.40
CA ASP A 276 -26.89 20.75 -3.45
C ASP A 276 -25.63 20.66 -2.58
N ALA A 277 -25.31 19.45 -2.08
CA ALA A 277 -24.08 19.21 -1.33
C ALA A 277 -22.83 19.51 -2.17
N ALA A 278 -22.81 19.13 -3.45
CA ALA A 278 -21.69 19.42 -4.36
C ALA A 278 -21.47 20.94 -4.53
N GLY A 279 -22.55 21.72 -4.68
CA GLY A 279 -22.48 23.18 -4.80
C GLY A 279 -22.13 23.91 -3.50
N LYS A 280 -22.18 23.22 -2.35
CA LYS A 280 -21.98 23.81 -1.01
C LYS A 280 -20.69 23.37 -0.32
N ILE A 281 -19.76 22.76 -1.05
CA ILE A 281 -18.52 22.23 -0.45
C ILE A 281 -17.64 23.34 0.14
N HIS A 282 -17.54 24.48 -0.55
CA HIS A 282 -16.74 25.61 -0.12
C HIS A 282 -17.64 26.74 0.36
N ARG A 283 -17.52 27.10 1.65
CA ARG A 283 -18.24 28.23 2.25
C ARG A 283 -17.25 29.32 2.64
N LEU A 284 -17.51 30.54 2.18
CA LEU A 284 -16.81 31.75 2.61
C LEU A 284 -17.77 32.65 3.39
N ASP A 285 -17.45 32.88 4.66
CA ASP A 285 -18.06 33.95 5.44
C ASP A 285 -17.17 35.19 5.34
N ILE A 286 -17.71 36.27 4.80
CA ILE A 286 -16.99 37.47 4.38
C ILE A 286 -17.49 38.67 5.18
N LEU A 287 -16.58 39.47 5.71
CA LEU A 287 -16.89 40.72 6.38
C LEU A 287 -16.30 41.87 5.55
N VAL A 288 -17.17 42.75 5.04
CA VAL A 288 -16.78 43.96 4.29
C VAL A 288 -17.27 45.20 5.02
N ALA A 289 -16.35 46.03 5.50
CA ALA A 289 -16.67 47.26 6.25
C ALA A 289 -17.68 47.05 7.40
N GLY A 290 -17.59 45.89 8.09
CA GLY A 290 -18.47 45.52 9.19
C GLY A 290 -19.78 44.81 8.80
N LYS A 291 -20.09 44.69 7.50
CA LYS A 291 -21.27 43.94 6.99
C LYS A 291 -20.87 42.52 6.59
N GLY A 292 -21.59 41.53 7.12
CA GLY A 292 -21.34 40.11 6.89
C GLY A 292 -22.09 39.57 5.66
N TYR A 293 -21.44 38.69 4.91
CA TYR A 293 -21.98 37.98 3.75
C TYR A 293 -21.54 36.51 3.81
N THR A 294 -22.40 35.59 3.40
CA THR A 294 -22.03 34.17 3.28
C THR A 294 -22.19 33.75 1.83
N LEU A 295 -21.15 33.19 1.24
CA LEU A 295 -21.15 32.67 -0.12
C LEU A 295 -20.78 31.19 -0.11
N PHE A 296 -21.55 30.39 -0.85
CA PHE A 296 -21.13 29.06 -1.28
C PHE A 296 -20.49 29.21 -2.66
N VAL A 297 -19.21 28.88 -2.74
CA VAL A 297 -18.39 29.19 -3.90
C VAL A 297 -17.84 27.93 -4.55
N GLU A 298 -17.60 28.00 -5.84
CA GLU A 298 -17.04 26.88 -6.62
C GLU A 298 -15.82 27.39 -7.40
N PRO A 299 -14.74 26.59 -7.51
CA PRO A 299 -13.63 26.91 -8.39
C PRO A 299 -14.08 27.26 -9.80
N GLY A 300 -13.42 28.24 -10.44
CA GLY A 300 -13.74 28.72 -11.78
C GLY A 300 -14.90 29.71 -11.89
N LYS A 301 -15.68 29.97 -10.82
CA LYS A 301 -16.77 30.98 -10.83
C LYS A 301 -16.35 32.32 -10.21
N THR A 302 -17.04 33.38 -10.63
CA THR A 302 -16.91 34.73 -10.04
C THR A 302 -18.19 35.12 -9.33
N TYR A 303 -18.05 35.66 -8.12
CA TYR A 303 -19.16 35.99 -7.23
C TYR A 303 -19.08 37.47 -6.81
N PRO A 304 -20.15 38.26 -6.97
CA PRO A 304 -20.23 39.56 -6.33
C PRO A 304 -20.45 39.41 -4.82
N VAL A 305 -19.82 40.25 -4.02
CA VAL A 305 -20.03 40.29 -2.56
C VAL A 305 -21.11 41.32 -2.24
N GLY A 306 -22.37 40.93 -2.41
CA GLY A 306 -23.52 41.81 -2.22
C GLY A 306 -23.43 43.10 -3.05
N ASP A 307 -23.66 44.23 -2.39
CA ASP A 307 -23.68 45.60 -2.93
C ASP A 307 -22.36 46.37 -2.74
N THR A 308 -21.30 45.69 -2.30
CA THR A 308 -20.05 46.34 -1.85
C THR A 308 -19.14 46.81 -2.98
N GLY A 309 -19.39 46.37 -4.21
CA GLY A 309 -18.48 46.54 -5.35
C GLY A 309 -17.29 45.55 -5.37
N TYR A 310 -17.22 44.62 -4.42
CA TYR A 310 -16.22 43.55 -4.41
C TYR A 310 -16.67 42.37 -5.28
N THR A 311 -15.72 41.74 -5.96
CA THR A 311 -15.93 40.49 -6.68
C THR A 311 -14.84 39.49 -6.34
N LEU A 312 -15.22 38.22 -6.14
CA LEU A 312 -14.32 37.10 -5.88
C LEU A 312 -14.32 36.13 -7.05
N THR A 313 -13.19 35.91 -7.68
CA THR A 313 -13.02 34.84 -8.67
C THR A 313 -12.29 33.68 -8.02
N ILE A 314 -12.99 32.57 -7.80
CA ILE A 314 -12.37 31.38 -7.20
C ILE A 314 -11.49 30.71 -8.24
N GLU A 315 -10.18 30.70 -8.03
CA GLU A 315 -9.25 30.20 -9.04
C GLU A 315 -9.07 28.69 -8.91
N SER A 316 -8.79 28.20 -7.70
CA SER A 316 -8.51 26.78 -7.46
C SER A 316 -8.70 26.36 -5.99
N PHE A 317 -8.82 25.06 -5.80
CA PHE A 317 -8.86 24.36 -4.53
C PHE A 317 -7.81 23.25 -4.54
N LEU A 318 -6.90 23.26 -3.56
CA LEU A 318 -5.85 22.27 -3.41
C LEU A 318 -6.09 21.47 -2.13
N PRO A 319 -6.70 20.28 -2.24
CA PRO A 319 -6.89 19.39 -1.09
C PRO A 319 -5.55 18.82 -0.62
N ASN A 320 -5.42 18.59 0.68
CA ASN A 320 -4.22 17.98 1.29
C ASN A 320 -2.88 18.65 0.91
N TRP A 321 -2.88 19.97 0.74
CA TRP A 321 -1.68 20.74 0.45
C TRP A 321 -0.71 20.71 1.65
N THR A 322 0.55 20.34 1.42
CA THR A 322 1.57 20.36 2.46
C THR A 322 2.20 21.76 2.56
N THR A 323 2.01 22.41 3.70
CA THR A 323 2.60 23.72 4.03
C THR A 323 4.12 23.61 4.25
N ILE A 324 4.81 24.76 4.33
CA ILE A 324 6.27 24.82 4.61
C ILE A 324 6.62 24.19 5.96
N ASP A 325 5.74 24.31 6.95
CA ASP A 325 5.84 23.67 8.27
C ASP A 325 5.32 22.22 8.29
N LYS A 326 5.18 21.60 7.11
CA LYS A 326 4.80 20.19 6.91
C LYS A 326 3.40 19.81 7.42
N ARG A 327 2.50 20.78 7.61
CA ARG A 327 1.10 20.50 7.90
C ARG A 327 0.35 20.23 6.60
N THR A 328 -0.54 19.25 6.60
CA THR A 328 -1.45 18.99 5.49
C THR A 328 -2.73 19.79 5.72
N VAL A 329 -3.06 20.68 4.79
CA VAL A 329 -4.23 21.57 4.88
C VAL A 329 -4.99 21.59 3.56
N ASN A 330 -6.28 21.90 3.61
CA ASN A 330 -7.04 22.23 2.41
C ASN A 330 -6.84 23.71 2.10
N LEU A 331 -6.54 24.05 0.85
CA LEU A 331 -6.18 25.41 0.44
C LEU A 331 -7.15 25.91 -0.64
N LEU A 332 -7.86 27.00 -0.38
CA LEU A 332 -8.66 27.69 -1.39
C LEU A 332 -7.93 28.94 -1.86
N THR A 333 -7.75 29.09 -3.17
CA THR A 333 -7.11 30.26 -3.79
C THR A 333 -8.13 31.02 -4.64
N TYR A 334 -8.20 32.33 -4.45
CA TYR A 334 -9.13 33.18 -5.19
C TYR A 334 -8.57 34.60 -5.40
N LEU A 335 -9.00 35.22 -6.51
CA LEU A 335 -8.72 36.61 -6.83
C LEU A 335 -9.79 37.49 -6.19
N VAL A 336 -9.35 38.48 -5.42
CA VAL A 336 -10.18 39.54 -4.84
C VAL A 336 -10.02 40.78 -5.70
N GLN A 337 -11.11 41.27 -6.28
CA GLN A 337 -11.17 42.58 -6.91
C GLN A 337 -12.05 43.49 -6.07
N THR A 338 -11.41 44.51 -5.52
CA THR A 338 -12.02 45.57 -4.71
C THR A 338 -12.29 46.79 -5.61
N PRO A 339 -12.97 47.84 -5.12
CA PRO A 339 -13.12 49.09 -5.87
C PRO A 339 -11.79 49.78 -6.23
N THR A 340 -10.70 49.54 -5.48
CA THR A 340 -9.44 50.29 -5.62
C THR A 340 -8.26 49.44 -6.06
N GLN A 341 -8.31 48.11 -5.91
CA GLN A 341 -7.18 47.21 -6.16
C GLN A 341 -7.62 45.77 -6.44
N LYS A 342 -6.68 44.98 -7.00
CA LYS A 342 -6.81 43.53 -7.17
C LYS A 342 -5.67 42.80 -6.46
N PHE A 343 -5.98 41.69 -5.82
CA PHE A 343 -4.98 40.83 -5.18
C PHE A 343 -5.47 39.38 -5.12
N ARG A 344 -4.56 38.42 -4.95
CA ARG A 344 -4.94 37.04 -4.66
C ARG A 344 -4.93 36.76 -3.17
N ARG A 345 -5.83 35.90 -2.74
CA ARG A 345 -5.94 35.44 -1.35
C ARG A 345 -5.94 33.92 -1.28
N GLN A 346 -5.28 33.42 -0.24
CA GLN A 346 -5.23 32.01 0.12
C GLN A 346 -5.81 31.80 1.51
N ASP A 347 -6.85 30.97 1.58
CA ASP A 347 -7.55 30.64 2.82
C ASP A 347 -7.38 29.16 3.18
N PHE A 348 -7.27 28.91 4.48
CA PHE A 348 -7.30 27.58 5.07
C PHE A 348 -8.55 27.43 5.94
N PRO A 349 -9.19 26.25 5.97
CA PRO A 349 -10.36 26.03 6.82
C PRO A 349 -10.07 26.39 8.29
N GLY A 350 -10.91 27.26 8.85
CA GLY A 350 -10.83 27.65 10.27
C GLY A 350 -9.66 28.58 10.65
N GLN A 351 -8.86 29.08 9.71
CA GLN A 351 -7.87 30.12 10.02
C GLN A 351 -8.46 31.53 9.87
N GLU A 352 -8.21 32.39 10.87
CA GLU A 352 -8.69 33.77 10.87
C GLU A 352 -7.87 34.71 9.97
N LYS A 353 -6.60 34.38 9.72
CA LYS A 353 -5.66 35.24 8.98
C LYS A 353 -5.29 34.59 7.65
N PRO A 354 -5.90 35.02 6.54
CA PRO A 354 -5.56 34.51 5.22
C PRO A 354 -4.21 35.08 4.74
N THR A 355 -3.66 34.52 3.67
CA THR A 355 -2.43 35.03 3.04
C THR A 355 -2.78 35.80 1.77
N ASP A 356 -2.43 37.09 1.75
CA ASP A 356 -2.61 37.96 0.58
C ASP A 356 -1.35 37.99 -0.30
N TRP A 357 -1.59 38.10 -1.61
CA TRP A 357 -0.57 38.16 -2.64
C TRP A 357 -0.82 39.37 -3.53
N LYS A 358 0.10 40.33 -3.46
CA LYS A 358 0.03 41.57 -4.25
C LYS A 358 0.41 41.26 -5.70
N LEU A 359 -0.48 41.60 -6.62
CA LEU A 359 -0.25 41.38 -8.05
C LEU A 359 0.63 42.49 -8.63
N ASP A 360 1.16 42.23 -9.83
CA ASP A 360 1.90 43.20 -10.64
C ASP A 360 3.17 43.79 -10.00
N VAL A 361 3.75 43.09 -9.01
CA VAL A 361 5.05 43.45 -8.44
C VAL A 361 6.17 42.91 -9.35
N PRO A 362 7.05 43.76 -9.91
CA PRO A 362 8.14 43.32 -10.77
C PRO A 362 9.00 42.23 -10.12
N GLY A 363 9.29 41.16 -10.87
CA GLY A 363 10.06 40.02 -10.38
C GLY A 363 9.28 39.01 -9.53
N SER A 364 8.01 39.30 -9.21
CA SER A 364 7.14 38.31 -8.58
C SER A 364 6.63 37.31 -9.61
N GLY A 365 6.50 36.05 -9.21
CA GLY A 365 5.92 35.00 -10.04
C GLY A 365 4.44 35.22 -10.32
N PRO A 366 3.79 34.32 -11.08
CA PRO A 366 2.40 34.49 -11.50
C PRO A 366 1.42 34.63 -10.33
N MET A 367 1.77 34.15 -9.13
CA MET A 367 0.97 34.27 -7.90
C MET A 367 0.94 35.69 -7.31
N GLY A 368 2.00 36.49 -7.51
CA GLY A 368 2.21 37.80 -6.87
C GLY A 368 3.24 37.77 -5.73
N GLU A 369 3.43 38.91 -5.06
CA GLU A 369 4.30 39.07 -3.89
C GLU A 369 3.54 38.77 -2.60
N ARG A 370 4.00 37.79 -1.82
CA ARG A 370 3.38 37.41 -0.55
C ARG A 370 3.45 38.53 0.49
N GLN A 371 2.32 38.86 1.10
CA GLN A 371 2.23 39.81 2.21
C GLN A 371 2.24 39.04 3.54
N ARG A 372 3.20 39.32 4.43
CA ARG A 372 3.42 38.54 5.67
C ARG A 372 2.66 39.09 6.88
N ASP A 373 2.61 40.40 7.01
CA ASP A 373 2.23 41.04 8.28
C ASP A 373 0.90 41.79 8.22
N LYS A 374 0.42 42.09 7.01
CA LYS A 374 -0.77 42.92 6.79
C LYS A 374 -1.62 42.40 5.65
N LEU A 375 -2.94 42.38 5.84
CA LEU A 375 -3.89 42.20 4.75
C LEU A 375 -3.81 43.40 3.81
N LEU A 376 -3.94 43.18 2.50
CA LEU A 376 -3.94 44.27 1.52
C LEU A 376 -5.18 45.14 1.64
N ASP A 377 -6.26 44.59 2.16
CA ASP A 377 -7.49 45.29 2.49
C ASP A 377 -7.97 44.86 3.89
N GLU A 378 -7.84 45.75 4.88
CA GLU A 378 -8.26 45.50 6.26
C GLU A 378 -9.79 45.47 6.43
N ASN A 379 -10.51 46.09 5.49
CA ASN A 379 -11.97 46.10 5.50
C ASN A 379 -12.54 44.79 4.95
N PHE A 380 -11.71 43.95 4.31
CA PHE A 380 -12.12 42.70 3.69
C PHE A 380 -11.53 41.50 4.44
N ARG A 381 -12.35 40.86 5.28
CA ARG A 381 -11.97 39.65 6.03
C ARG A 381 -12.78 38.46 5.54
N THR A 382 -12.15 37.28 5.54
CA THR A 382 -12.76 36.03 5.12
C THR A 382 -12.53 34.95 6.18
N THR A 383 -13.51 34.08 6.34
CA THR A 383 -13.39 32.83 7.09
C THR A 383 -13.84 31.72 6.16
N TYR A 384 -12.92 30.81 5.84
CA TYR A 384 -13.19 29.68 4.98
C TYR A 384 -13.59 28.46 5.80
N THR A 385 -14.68 27.81 5.38
CA THR A 385 -15.11 26.51 5.88
C THR A 385 -15.18 25.54 4.71
N PHE A 386 -14.52 24.40 4.86
CA PHE A 386 -14.59 23.28 3.93
C PHE A 386 -15.46 22.17 4.51
N ALA A 387 -16.52 21.79 3.80
CA ALA A 387 -17.41 20.73 4.23
C ALA A 387 -17.79 19.84 3.03
N ASP A 388 -17.19 18.66 2.96
CA ASP A 388 -17.53 17.65 1.96
C ASP A 388 -18.11 16.40 2.63
N PRO A 389 -19.32 16.48 3.21
CA PRO A 389 -19.89 15.38 4.00
C PRO A 389 -20.15 14.13 3.16
N LEU A 390 -20.27 14.30 1.85
CA LEU A 390 -20.50 13.23 0.90
C LEU A 390 -19.19 12.78 0.23
N GLY A 391 -18.04 13.42 0.44
CA GLY A 391 -16.79 13.06 -0.23
C GLY A 391 -16.88 13.19 -1.75
N LEU A 392 -17.54 14.23 -2.27
CA LEU A 392 -17.73 14.50 -3.69
C LEU A 392 -16.52 15.16 -4.35
N LEU A 393 -15.54 15.64 -3.59
CA LEU A 393 -14.20 16.00 -4.06
C LEU A 393 -13.20 14.91 -3.64
N GLU A 394 -12.20 14.63 -4.47
CA GLU A 394 -11.13 13.69 -4.15
C GLU A 394 -9.78 14.39 -4.16
N GLY A 395 -8.96 14.10 -3.14
CA GLY A 395 -7.75 14.86 -2.86
C GLY A 395 -6.59 14.60 -3.82
N ARG A 396 -6.69 13.55 -4.63
CA ARG A 396 -5.56 12.99 -5.40
C ARG A 396 -5.73 13.06 -6.91
N VAL A 397 -6.87 13.56 -7.39
CA VAL A 397 -7.23 13.61 -8.80
C VAL A 397 -7.62 15.03 -9.19
N GLN A 398 -7.47 15.37 -10.47
CA GLN A 398 -7.86 16.69 -10.99
C GLN A 398 -9.38 16.82 -11.09
N GLU A 399 -10.03 15.72 -11.46
CA GLU A 399 -11.46 15.65 -11.69
C GLU A 399 -12.03 14.38 -11.04
N LYS A 400 -13.22 14.52 -10.47
CA LYS A 400 -14.04 13.41 -10.00
C LYS A 400 -15.41 13.48 -10.65
N ARG A 401 -15.86 12.36 -11.21
CA ARG A 401 -17.19 12.19 -11.78
C ARG A 401 -17.98 11.19 -10.95
N THR A 402 -18.94 11.70 -10.20
CA THR A 402 -19.87 10.87 -9.42
C THR A 402 -21.12 10.63 -10.24
N LEU A 403 -21.32 9.38 -10.68
CA LEU A 403 -22.52 8.95 -11.38
C LEU A 403 -23.53 8.44 -10.35
N VAL A 404 -24.66 9.14 -10.24
CA VAL A 404 -25.71 8.86 -9.26
C VAL A 404 -26.89 8.19 -9.97
N THR A 405 -27.21 6.95 -9.61
CA THR A 405 -28.37 6.21 -10.14
C THR A 405 -29.61 6.39 -9.26
N SER A 406 -30.77 6.57 -9.88
CA SER A 406 -32.08 6.64 -9.22
C SER A 406 -32.97 5.41 -9.50
N PRO A 407 -34.01 5.13 -8.72
CA PRO A 407 -34.89 3.98 -8.98
C PRO A 407 -35.58 3.97 -10.36
N ASP A 408 -35.78 5.14 -10.97
CA ASP A 408 -36.46 5.33 -12.26
C ASP A 408 -35.62 4.97 -13.51
N GLY A 409 -34.39 4.49 -13.33
CA GLY A 409 -33.51 4.16 -14.45
C GLY A 409 -32.55 5.28 -14.85
N ALA A 410 -32.74 6.51 -14.37
CA ALA A 410 -31.88 7.64 -14.74
C ALA A 410 -30.50 7.58 -14.08
N VAL A 411 -29.54 8.28 -14.69
CA VAL A 411 -28.21 8.56 -14.15
C VAL A 411 -28.01 10.07 -14.14
N THR A 412 -27.56 10.63 -13.02
CA THR A 412 -27.08 12.01 -12.93
C THR A 412 -25.59 12.00 -12.68
N MET A 413 -24.81 12.58 -13.59
CA MET A 413 -23.37 12.74 -13.43
C MET A 413 -23.08 14.10 -12.79
N ILE A 414 -22.37 14.08 -11.67
CA ILE A 414 -21.88 15.27 -10.99
C ILE A 414 -20.36 15.30 -11.16
N THR A 415 -19.88 16.28 -11.89
CA THR A 415 -18.44 16.51 -12.11
C THR A 415 -17.96 17.58 -11.16
N THR A 416 -17.00 17.23 -10.31
CA THR A 416 -16.30 18.15 -9.40
C THR A 416 -14.82 18.17 -9.76
N GLY A 417 -14.13 19.28 -9.51
CA GLY A 417 -12.72 19.39 -9.80
C GLY A 417 -12.05 20.49 -8.98
N VAL A 418 -10.73 20.47 -8.99
CA VAL A 418 -9.90 21.40 -8.22
C VAL A 418 -9.90 22.83 -8.78
N ASP A 419 -10.29 23.03 -10.04
CA ASP A 419 -10.13 24.32 -10.74
C ASP A 419 -11.30 24.70 -11.66
N ARG A 420 -12.42 23.98 -11.55
CA ARG A 420 -13.62 24.12 -12.37
C ARG A 420 -14.90 24.06 -11.53
N PRO A 421 -16.01 24.66 -12.02
CA PRO A 421 -17.26 24.62 -11.29
C PRO A 421 -17.86 23.22 -11.32
N VAL A 422 -18.83 22.98 -10.44
CA VAL A 422 -19.63 21.77 -10.46
C VAL A 422 -20.46 21.76 -11.74
N VAL A 423 -20.37 20.68 -12.50
CA VAL A 423 -21.18 20.44 -13.70
C VAL A 423 -22.10 19.25 -13.42
N VAL A 424 -23.38 19.41 -13.77
CA VAL A 424 -24.41 18.38 -13.56
C VAL A 424 -25.04 18.04 -14.90
N ASP A 425 -24.86 16.80 -15.31
CA ASP A 425 -25.44 16.24 -16.54
C ASP A 425 -26.46 15.16 -16.17
N ARG A 426 -27.65 15.21 -16.77
CA ARG A 426 -28.74 14.26 -16.49
C ARG A 426 -29.00 13.37 -17.71
N PHE A 427 -29.06 12.07 -17.46
CA PHE A 427 -29.22 11.03 -18.49
C PHE A 427 -30.44 10.16 -18.16
N PRO A 428 -31.63 10.52 -18.67
CA PRO A 428 -32.90 9.86 -18.31
C PRO A 428 -32.96 8.37 -18.67
N THR A 429 -32.18 7.93 -19.66
CA THR A 429 -32.17 6.55 -20.15
C THR A 429 -31.16 5.65 -19.45
N GLY A 430 -30.38 6.21 -18.50
CA GLY A 430 -29.26 5.49 -17.87
C GLY A 430 -28.07 5.24 -18.80
N ARG A 431 -28.07 5.85 -19.99
CA ARG A 431 -26.98 5.80 -20.97
C ARG A 431 -26.52 7.20 -21.32
N GLY A 432 -25.22 7.36 -21.52
CA GLY A 432 -24.65 8.65 -21.89
C GLY A 432 -23.21 8.54 -22.38
N GLU A 433 -22.70 9.65 -22.88
CA GLU A 433 -21.31 9.78 -23.33
C GLU A 433 -20.76 11.11 -22.84
N PHE A 434 -19.46 11.13 -22.55
CA PHE A 434 -18.73 12.35 -22.23
C PHE A 434 -17.26 12.22 -22.63
N GLU A 435 -16.54 13.34 -22.66
CA GLU A 435 -15.11 13.38 -22.94
C GLU A 435 -14.31 13.67 -21.67
N ILE A 436 -13.16 13.01 -21.55
CA ILE A 436 -12.11 13.34 -20.58
C ILE A 436 -10.92 13.90 -21.34
N VAL A 437 -10.41 15.03 -20.89
CA VAL A 437 -9.19 15.63 -21.42
C VAL A 437 -8.00 15.10 -20.63
N GLN A 438 -7.00 14.53 -21.31
CA GLN A 438 -5.77 14.04 -20.68
C GLN A 438 -4.86 15.23 -20.32
N ILE A 439 -5.09 15.81 -19.14
CA ILE A 439 -4.26 16.91 -18.63
C ILE A 439 -3.00 16.32 -18.02
N PRO A 440 -1.79 16.70 -18.50
CA PRO A 440 -0.55 16.25 -17.88
C PRO A 440 -0.47 16.72 -16.42
N PRO A 441 0.22 16.00 -15.51
CA PRO A 441 0.36 16.45 -14.13
C PRO A 441 0.95 17.86 -14.07
N ARG A 442 0.22 18.80 -13.46
CA ARG A 442 0.65 20.19 -13.29
C ARG A 442 0.93 20.49 -11.83
N GLY A 443 1.93 21.34 -11.61
CA GLY A 443 2.17 21.91 -10.29
C GLY A 443 1.03 22.84 -9.87
N PRO A 444 0.77 23.02 -8.56
CA PRO A 444 -0.35 23.81 -8.03
C PRO A 444 -0.37 25.29 -8.44
N PHE A 445 0.75 25.81 -8.94
CA PHE A 445 0.92 27.23 -9.32
C PHE A 445 1.25 27.42 -10.80
N GLN A 446 1.18 26.35 -11.61
CA GLN A 446 1.33 26.53 -13.05
C GLN A 446 0.10 27.29 -13.59
N PRO A 447 0.28 28.19 -14.58
CA PRO A 447 -0.84 28.86 -15.23
C PRO A 447 -1.89 27.85 -15.70
N LYS A 448 -3.17 28.22 -15.67
CA LYS A 448 -4.21 27.39 -16.30
C LYS A 448 -3.90 27.25 -17.79
N LEU A 449 -4.20 26.07 -18.34
CA LEU A 449 -4.14 25.88 -19.78
C LEU A 449 -5.16 26.81 -20.44
N THR A 450 -4.74 27.45 -21.53
CA THR A 450 -5.62 28.21 -22.40
C THR A 450 -6.66 27.28 -23.04
N ALA A 451 -7.78 27.85 -23.50
CA ALA A 451 -8.80 27.08 -24.20
C ALA A 451 -8.24 26.35 -25.43
N ASP A 452 -7.31 26.98 -26.15
CA ASP A 452 -6.64 26.40 -27.31
C ASP A 452 -5.71 25.25 -26.93
N GLU A 453 -4.95 25.37 -25.83
CA GLU A 453 -4.15 24.24 -25.34
C GLU A 453 -5.04 23.08 -24.91
N LEU A 454 -6.13 23.34 -24.18
CA LEU A 454 -7.10 22.31 -23.78
C LEU A 454 -7.76 21.62 -24.98
N ALA A 455 -8.05 22.37 -26.05
CA ALA A 455 -8.64 21.84 -27.27
C ALA A 455 -7.71 20.87 -28.02
N ASN A 456 -6.39 21.07 -27.91
CA ASN A 456 -5.37 20.25 -28.57
C ASN A 456 -4.89 19.05 -27.74
N LEU A 457 -5.30 18.94 -26.48
CA LEU A 457 -4.94 17.79 -25.66
C LEU A 457 -5.69 16.52 -26.11
N PRO A 458 -5.07 15.33 -25.97
CA PRO A 458 -5.75 14.06 -26.24
C PRO A 458 -7.03 13.95 -25.41
N LYS A 459 -8.10 13.54 -26.07
CA LYS A 459 -9.40 13.30 -25.46
C LYS A 459 -9.74 11.83 -25.47
N VAL A 460 -10.30 11.36 -24.38
CA VAL A 460 -10.82 10.00 -24.23
C VAL A 460 -12.33 10.09 -24.20
N LYS A 461 -12.99 9.39 -25.12
CA LYS A 461 -14.44 9.28 -25.10
C LYS A 461 -14.82 8.21 -24.10
N VAL A 462 -15.74 8.54 -23.21
CA VAL A 462 -16.28 7.60 -22.24
C VAL A 462 -17.76 7.49 -22.45
N ALA A 463 -18.18 6.36 -23.02
CA ALA A 463 -19.57 5.97 -23.03
C ALA A 463 -19.88 5.20 -21.75
N PHE A 464 -21.09 5.36 -21.21
CA PHE A 464 -21.51 4.60 -20.05
C PHE A 464 -22.93 4.07 -20.18
N GLU A 465 -23.17 2.96 -19.50
CA GLU A 465 -24.47 2.30 -19.46
C GLU A 465 -24.74 1.74 -18.06
N ARG A 466 -25.87 2.16 -17.48
CA ARG A 466 -26.43 1.56 -16.28
C ARG A 466 -26.91 0.15 -16.57
N ARG A 467 -26.60 -0.78 -15.66
CA ARG A 467 -27.05 -2.16 -15.67
C ARG A 467 -27.57 -2.55 -14.30
N GLU A 468 -28.70 -3.25 -14.28
CA GLU A 468 -29.27 -3.79 -13.05
C GLU A 468 -28.80 -5.22 -12.80
N ASN A 469 -28.90 -5.64 -11.55
CA ASN A 469 -28.57 -6.99 -11.12
C ASN A 469 -27.12 -7.38 -11.48
N VAL A 470 -26.17 -6.47 -11.33
CA VAL A 470 -24.77 -6.74 -11.65
C VAL A 470 -24.10 -7.44 -10.48
N SER A 471 -23.37 -8.51 -10.73
CA SER A 471 -22.54 -9.17 -9.73
C SER A 471 -21.09 -9.19 -10.15
N ARG A 472 -20.21 -8.86 -9.22
CA ARG A 472 -18.77 -9.08 -9.34
C ARG A 472 -18.45 -10.54 -9.08
N VAL A 473 -17.72 -11.15 -10.02
CA VAL A 473 -17.21 -12.51 -9.92
C VAL A 473 -15.70 -12.44 -10.05
N ASP A 474 -15.03 -12.62 -8.92
CA ASP A 474 -13.57 -12.73 -8.88
C ASP A 474 -13.15 -14.19 -9.03
N ARG A 475 -12.38 -14.48 -10.08
CA ARG A 475 -11.76 -15.79 -10.32
C ARG A 475 -10.26 -15.69 -10.14
N VAL A 476 -9.69 -16.73 -9.57
CA VAL A 476 -8.23 -16.86 -9.51
C VAL A 476 -7.78 -17.60 -10.75
N ARG A 477 -6.85 -17.01 -11.51
CA ARG A 477 -6.22 -17.68 -12.64
C ARG A 477 -4.73 -17.82 -12.38
N ASP A 478 -4.27 -19.07 -12.35
CA ASP A 478 -2.85 -19.36 -12.24
C ASP A 478 -2.08 -18.86 -13.46
N VAL A 479 -0.91 -18.26 -13.20
CA VAL A 479 0.03 -17.86 -14.24
C VAL A 479 0.69 -19.13 -14.80
N PRO A 480 0.64 -19.38 -16.12
CA PRO A 480 1.30 -20.53 -16.73
C PRO A 480 2.80 -20.55 -16.38
N LYS A 481 3.37 -21.73 -16.10
CA LYS A 481 4.77 -21.87 -15.66
C LYS A 481 5.77 -21.15 -16.57
N ALA A 482 5.57 -21.20 -17.88
CA ALA A 482 6.44 -20.54 -18.87
C ALA A 482 6.40 -18.98 -18.83
N LYS A 483 5.38 -18.39 -18.18
CA LYS A 483 5.22 -16.95 -18.00
C LYS A 483 5.53 -16.48 -16.58
N ARG A 484 5.93 -17.38 -15.68
CA ARG A 484 6.28 -17.02 -14.30
C ARG A 484 7.65 -16.36 -14.32
N ASP A 485 7.70 -15.14 -13.84
CA ASP A 485 8.96 -14.49 -13.51
C ASP A 485 9.45 -15.03 -12.16
N ARG A 486 10.70 -15.49 -12.12
CA ARG A 486 11.32 -16.07 -10.93
C ARG A 486 11.42 -15.04 -9.80
N ASP A 487 11.76 -13.81 -10.15
CA ASP A 487 12.03 -12.74 -9.19
C ASP A 487 10.70 -12.18 -8.64
N GLU A 488 9.65 -12.05 -9.47
CA GLU A 488 8.28 -11.76 -8.99
C GLU A 488 7.76 -12.84 -8.03
N GLY A 489 8.10 -14.09 -8.33
CA GLY A 489 7.76 -15.25 -7.54
C GLY A 489 8.38 -15.28 -6.16
N GLN A 490 9.68 -15.00 -6.09
CA GLN A 490 10.40 -14.87 -4.82
C GLN A 490 9.88 -13.70 -3.99
N ALA A 491 9.55 -12.58 -4.65
CA ALA A 491 8.94 -11.42 -4.01
C ALA A 491 7.48 -11.66 -3.56
N GLY A 492 6.82 -12.70 -4.09
CA GLY A 492 5.43 -13.04 -3.79
C GLY A 492 4.39 -12.12 -4.45
N ILE A 493 4.78 -11.31 -5.43
CA ILE A 493 3.94 -10.23 -6.00
C ILE A 493 2.64 -10.76 -6.62
N ARG A 494 2.63 -12.02 -7.06
CA ARG A 494 1.49 -12.70 -7.70
C ARG A 494 0.74 -13.66 -6.78
N GLN A 495 0.91 -13.55 -5.46
CA GLN A 495 0.23 -14.45 -4.52
C GLN A 495 -1.24 -14.03 -4.35
N VAL A 496 -2.14 -15.02 -4.30
CA VAL A 496 -3.57 -14.83 -4.02
C VAL A 496 -4.02 -15.89 -3.01
N VAL A 497 -4.72 -15.45 -1.97
CA VAL A 497 -5.39 -16.34 -1.02
C VAL A 497 -6.89 -16.31 -1.28
N THR A 498 -7.53 -17.46 -1.18
CA THR A 498 -8.99 -17.56 -1.18
C THR A 498 -9.47 -17.70 0.26
N ALA A 499 -10.21 -16.71 0.74
CA ALA A 499 -10.75 -16.69 2.10
C ALA A 499 -12.26 -16.90 2.08
N ARG A 500 -12.78 -17.67 3.03
CA ARG A 500 -14.21 -17.77 3.33
C ARG A 500 -14.48 -16.95 4.58
N ILE A 501 -15.47 -16.07 4.49
CA ILE A 501 -15.97 -15.28 5.62
C ILE A 501 -17.36 -15.80 5.96
N THR A 502 -17.61 -16.12 7.24
CA THR A 502 -18.89 -16.64 7.71
C THR A 502 -19.39 -15.80 8.90
N VAL A 503 -20.67 -15.40 8.86
CA VAL A 503 -21.36 -14.65 9.94
C VAL A 503 -22.76 -15.22 10.11
N GLY A 504 -22.99 -16.01 11.17
CA GLY A 504 -24.23 -16.76 11.31
C GLY A 504 -24.43 -17.72 10.12
N ASP A 505 -25.57 -17.63 9.44
CA ASP A 505 -25.90 -18.44 8.26
C ASP A 505 -25.36 -17.86 6.94
N TRP A 506 -24.84 -16.62 6.97
CA TRP A 506 -24.28 -15.96 5.79
C TRP A 506 -22.82 -16.34 5.59
N SER A 507 -22.41 -16.59 4.34
CA SER A 507 -21.00 -16.72 3.98
C SER A 507 -20.68 -16.12 2.61
N LYS A 508 -19.43 -15.67 2.42
CA LYS A 508 -18.89 -15.22 1.13
C LYS A 508 -17.45 -15.69 0.95
N ILE A 509 -17.14 -16.16 -0.26
CA ILE A 509 -15.77 -16.49 -0.68
C ILE A 509 -15.18 -15.26 -1.38
N VAL A 510 -13.94 -14.92 -1.02
CA VAL A 510 -13.28 -13.71 -1.50
C VAL A 510 -11.84 -13.99 -1.86
N GLN A 511 -11.37 -13.36 -2.93
CA GLN A 511 -10.00 -13.45 -3.38
C GLN A 511 -9.20 -12.29 -2.79
N VAL A 512 -8.11 -12.65 -2.11
CA VAL A 512 -7.29 -11.76 -1.31
C VAL A 512 -5.91 -11.67 -1.97
N PRO A 513 -5.63 -10.59 -2.73
CA PRO A 513 -4.36 -10.46 -3.42
C PRO A 513 -3.21 -10.14 -2.45
N PHE A 514 -1.98 -10.31 -2.91
CA PHE A 514 -0.78 -9.92 -2.18
C PHE A 514 -0.39 -8.46 -2.42
N ALA A 515 0.04 -7.81 -1.34
CA ALA A 515 0.73 -6.54 -1.37
C ALA A 515 1.96 -6.62 -0.47
N GLN A 516 3.13 -6.31 -1.05
CA GLN A 516 4.41 -6.36 -0.34
C GLN A 516 4.40 -5.50 0.93
N TYR A 517 3.81 -4.30 0.84
CA TYR A 517 3.75 -3.29 1.90
C TYR A 517 2.31 -3.08 2.40
N ALA A 518 1.59 -4.17 2.68
CA ALA A 518 0.15 -4.13 3.00
C ALA A 518 -0.23 -3.25 4.21
N ALA A 519 0.69 -3.05 5.16
CA ALA A 519 0.45 -2.20 6.33
C ALA A 519 0.48 -0.70 5.97
N GLU A 520 1.17 -0.33 4.90
CA GLU A 520 1.38 1.07 4.55
C GLU A 520 0.10 1.72 3.97
N GLY A 521 -0.12 2.99 4.29
CA GLY A 521 -1.32 3.73 3.85
C GLY A 521 -1.34 4.10 2.37
N PHE A 522 -0.20 4.06 1.67
CA PHE A 522 -0.12 4.38 0.24
C PHE A 522 -0.34 3.14 -0.64
N ALA A 523 -0.12 1.93 -0.12
CA ALA A 523 -0.41 0.71 -0.86
C ALA A 523 -1.92 0.65 -1.06
N ARG A 524 -2.37 0.82 -2.31
CA ARG A 524 -3.79 0.62 -2.65
C ARG A 524 -4.09 -0.85 -2.38
N TRP A 525 -5.06 -1.12 -1.51
CA TRP A 525 -5.56 -2.47 -1.33
C TRP A 525 -6.30 -2.84 -2.62
N GLN A 526 -5.86 -3.91 -3.27
CA GLN A 526 -6.26 -4.24 -4.64
C GLN A 526 -7.43 -5.25 -4.69
N GLY A 527 -8.01 -5.61 -3.54
CA GLY A 527 -9.11 -6.57 -3.48
C GLY A 527 -9.54 -6.92 -2.06
N GLY A 528 -10.34 -7.97 -1.93
CA GLY A 528 -10.78 -8.50 -0.63
C GLY A 528 -11.78 -7.62 0.13
N GLY A 529 -12.41 -6.64 -0.52
CA GLY A 529 -13.48 -5.81 0.05
C GLY A 529 -14.81 -6.56 0.12
N VAL A 530 -15.45 -6.53 1.29
CA VAL A 530 -16.65 -7.32 1.59
C VAL A 530 -17.61 -6.51 2.44
N GLN A 531 -18.78 -6.22 1.87
CA GLN A 531 -19.90 -5.71 2.63
C GLN A 531 -20.62 -6.88 3.31
N ILE A 532 -20.41 -7.03 4.62
CA ILE A 532 -21.12 -8.04 5.42
C ILE A 532 -22.52 -7.50 5.75
N PRO A 533 -23.60 -8.29 5.56
CA PRO A 533 -24.94 -7.87 5.97
C PRO A 533 -25.01 -7.47 7.44
N GLY A 534 -25.56 -6.29 7.72
CA GLY A 534 -25.66 -5.72 9.07
C GLY A 534 -24.38 -5.05 9.59
N ALA A 535 -23.24 -5.16 8.90
CA ALA A 535 -22.03 -4.44 9.28
C ALA A 535 -22.16 -2.95 8.93
N SER A 536 -21.76 -2.10 9.87
CA SER A 536 -21.69 -0.65 9.70
C SER A 536 -20.52 -0.18 8.83
N ARG A 537 -19.58 -1.09 8.51
CA ARG A 537 -18.33 -0.78 7.80
C ARG A 537 -17.95 -1.89 6.84
N LEU A 538 -17.21 -1.51 5.80
CA LEU A 538 -16.62 -2.44 4.84
C LEU A 538 -15.46 -3.21 5.47
N LEU A 539 -15.48 -4.54 5.37
CA LEU A 539 -14.33 -5.38 5.70
C LEU A 539 -13.41 -5.46 4.48
N ARG A 540 -12.11 -5.23 4.65
CA ARG A 540 -11.10 -5.47 3.62
C ARG A 540 -10.08 -6.48 4.11
N LEU A 541 -9.62 -7.35 3.20
CA LEU A 541 -8.56 -8.33 3.43
C LEU A 541 -7.43 -8.13 2.41
N GLN A 542 -6.19 -8.30 2.85
CA GLN A 542 -4.99 -8.27 2.00
C GLN A 542 -3.96 -9.24 2.57
N ILE A 543 -3.31 -10.06 1.74
CA ILE A 543 -2.13 -10.80 2.17
C ILE A 543 -0.89 -9.93 1.96
N GLY A 544 0.04 -9.98 2.90
CA GLY A 544 1.32 -9.27 2.78
C GLY A 544 2.42 -10.01 3.50
N GLN A 545 3.60 -9.39 3.55
CA GLN A 545 4.72 -9.88 4.35
C GLN A 545 4.45 -9.66 5.83
N THR A 546 4.96 -10.53 6.70
CA THR A 546 4.86 -10.33 8.15
C THR A 546 5.62 -9.09 8.58
N LEU A 547 5.02 -8.27 9.45
CA LEU A 547 5.70 -7.11 10.02
C LEU A 547 6.47 -7.50 11.27
N HIS A 548 7.74 -7.10 11.36
CA HIS A 548 8.57 -7.29 12.55
C HIS A 548 9.14 -5.95 13.03
N PRO A 549 9.21 -5.74 14.36
CA PRO A 549 9.87 -4.56 14.91
C PRO A 549 11.38 -4.63 14.62
N MET A 550 11.97 -3.48 14.30
CA MET A 550 13.42 -3.33 14.15
C MET A 550 14.08 -3.13 15.53
N PRO A 551 15.40 -3.39 15.65
CA PRO A 551 16.14 -3.10 16.88
C PRO A 551 16.45 -1.60 17.05
N ALA A 552 16.20 -0.80 16.01
CA ALA A 552 16.49 0.62 15.96
C ALA A 552 15.49 1.34 15.04
N ARG A 553 15.30 2.64 15.24
CA ARG A 553 14.59 3.50 14.30
C ARG A 553 15.52 3.85 13.14
N LEU A 554 14.99 3.80 11.92
CA LEU A 554 15.75 4.13 10.72
C LEU A 554 15.12 5.34 10.03
N THR A 555 15.91 6.40 9.81
CA THR A 555 15.47 7.58 9.06
C THR A 555 16.26 7.72 7.77
N LEU A 556 15.58 7.86 6.63
CA LEU A 556 16.23 8.21 5.36
C LEU A 556 16.39 9.72 5.24
N GLU A 557 17.58 10.24 5.57
CA GLU A 557 17.84 11.68 5.53
C GLU A 557 18.03 12.18 4.09
N LYS A 558 18.78 11.41 3.29
CA LYS A 558 19.15 11.78 1.93
C LYS A 558 19.20 10.54 1.05
N PHE A 559 18.67 10.67 -0.16
CA PHE A 559 18.80 9.65 -1.21
C PHE A 559 19.33 10.32 -2.48
N GLU A 560 20.41 9.77 -3.02
CA GLU A 560 21.07 10.28 -4.22
C GLU A 560 21.28 9.13 -5.21
N LEU A 561 20.92 9.36 -6.47
CA LEU A 561 21.34 8.51 -7.57
C LEU A 561 22.69 9.01 -8.08
N VAL A 562 23.65 8.10 -8.24
CA VAL A 562 25.01 8.41 -8.67
C VAL A 562 25.16 7.98 -10.14
N PRO A 563 25.22 8.93 -11.10
CA PRO A 563 25.42 8.59 -12.50
C PRO A 563 26.85 8.09 -12.76
N TYR A 564 27.08 7.51 -13.94
CA TYR A 564 28.45 7.27 -14.43
C TYR A 564 29.22 8.60 -14.55
N ALA A 565 30.55 8.52 -14.50
CA ALA A 565 31.40 9.67 -14.79
C ALA A 565 31.10 10.18 -16.22
N GLY A 566 30.64 11.42 -16.34
CA GLY A 566 30.20 12.02 -17.60
C GLY A 566 28.71 11.87 -17.92
N GLY A 567 27.92 11.12 -17.12
CA GLY A 567 26.48 11.01 -17.29
C GLY A 567 25.70 12.16 -16.66
N GLU A 568 24.65 12.63 -17.34
CA GLU A 568 23.74 13.65 -16.78
C GLU A 568 22.87 13.07 -15.65
N LYS A 569 22.64 13.87 -14.61
CA LYS A 569 21.86 13.48 -13.42
C LYS A 569 20.38 13.17 -13.69
N THR A 570 19.85 13.62 -14.82
CA THR A 570 18.41 13.61 -15.14
C THR A 570 18.02 12.58 -16.20
N GLY A 571 18.96 11.80 -16.75
CA GLY A 571 18.63 10.82 -17.79
C GLY A 571 19.72 9.82 -18.14
N GLY A 572 20.92 9.91 -17.54
CA GLY A 572 21.97 8.91 -17.74
C GLY A 572 21.66 7.60 -17.02
N LEU A 573 22.22 6.49 -17.52
CA LEU A 573 22.29 5.22 -16.77
C LEU A 573 22.90 5.49 -15.39
N MET A 574 22.24 5.04 -14.33
CA MET A 574 22.71 5.23 -12.96
C MET A 574 23.68 4.12 -12.61
N ARG A 575 24.86 4.48 -12.09
CA ARG A 575 25.89 3.51 -11.70
C ARG A 575 25.64 2.93 -10.31
N ASP A 576 25.14 3.76 -9.40
CA ASP A 576 25.05 3.46 -7.97
C ASP A 576 23.98 4.33 -7.31
N PHE A 577 23.67 4.04 -6.05
CA PHE A 577 22.85 4.87 -5.18
C PHE A 577 23.60 5.20 -3.88
N ARG A 578 23.22 6.29 -3.23
CA ARG A 578 23.67 6.63 -1.88
C ARG A 578 22.46 6.98 -1.02
N ALA A 579 22.27 6.23 0.05
CA ALA A 579 21.26 6.49 1.06
C ALA A 579 21.97 6.89 2.37
N THR A 580 21.82 8.14 2.78
CA THR A 580 22.24 8.60 4.11
C THR A 580 21.16 8.21 5.11
N LEU A 581 21.49 7.26 5.97
CA LEU A 581 20.59 6.67 6.94
C LEU A 581 21.01 7.09 8.34
N ARG A 582 20.07 7.61 9.12
CA ARG A 582 20.24 7.80 10.56
C ARG A 582 19.60 6.62 11.29
N VAL A 583 20.39 5.93 12.09
CA VAL A 583 19.98 4.81 12.92
C VAL A 583 19.95 5.28 14.37
N GLU A 584 18.82 5.09 15.05
CA GLU A 584 18.64 5.45 16.46
C GLU A 584 18.27 4.20 17.26
N ASP A 585 19.09 3.83 18.24
CA ASP A 585 18.83 2.70 19.12
C ASP A 585 17.60 2.97 20.02
N PHE A 586 16.65 2.05 20.08
CA PHE A 586 15.47 2.20 20.94
C PHE A 586 15.81 2.23 22.44
N ASP A 587 16.86 1.52 22.85
CA ASP A 587 17.22 1.36 24.27
C ASP A 587 18.01 2.56 24.79
N THR A 588 18.94 3.08 23.97
CA THR A 588 19.91 4.10 24.40
C THR A 588 19.65 5.48 23.82
N ALA A 589 18.78 5.58 22.80
CA ALA A 589 18.59 6.77 21.97
C ALA A 589 19.90 7.27 21.29
N GLU A 590 20.97 6.46 21.29
CA GLU A 590 22.20 6.79 20.57
C GLU A 590 21.91 6.80 19.06
N GLN A 591 22.35 7.87 18.40
CA GLN A 591 22.17 8.05 16.96
C GLN A 591 23.49 7.88 16.23
N THR A 592 23.46 7.12 15.13
CA THR A 592 24.57 7.00 14.20
C THR A 592 24.09 7.32 12.80
N VAL A 593 24.93 7.99 12.00
CA VAL A 593 24.62 8.28 10.60
C VAL A 593 25.58 7.50 9.72
N GLY A 594 25.02 6.65 8.86
CA GLY A 594 25.74 5.83 7.90
C GLY A 594 25.33 6.16 6.47
N ILE A 595 26.18 5.81 5.51
CA ILE A 595 25.88 5.93 4.08
C ILE A 595 25.85 4.52 3.49
N ALA A 596 24.66 4.06 3.12
CA ALA A 596 24.48 2.84 2.36
C ALA A 596 24.68 3.14 0.86
N LYS A 597 25.44 2.28 0.18
CA LYS A 597 25.62 2.26 -1.29
C LYS A 597 25.74 0.81 -1.77
N MET A 598 25.82 0.58 -3.07
CA MET A 598 26.00 -0.78 -3.60
C MET A 598 27.23 -1.44 -2.97
N ASN A 599 27.03 -2.63 -2.37
CA ASN A 599 28.04 -3.42 -1.65
C ASN A 599 28.67 -2.76 -0.41
N SER A 600 28.05 -1.73 0.16
CA SER A 600 28.51 -1.09 1.40
C SER A 600 27.30 -0.78 2.27
N PRO A 601 26.82 -1.77 3.05
CA PRO A 601 25.68 -1.60 3.93
C PRO A 601 26.02 -0.71 5.14
N VAL A 602 24.99 -0.23 5.82
CA VAL A 602 25.12 0.38 7.15
C VAL A 602 24.99 -0.73 8.19
N TYR A 603 25.96 -0.81 9.09
CA TYR A 603 25.95 -1.75 10.21
C TYR A 603 25.48 -1.04 11.47
N PHE A 604 24.63 -1.72 12.24
CA PHE A 604 24.19 -1.31 13.56
C PHE A 604 24.43 -2.48 14.50
N ASP A 605 25.19 -2.23 15.56
CA ASP A 605 25.51 -3.24 16.58
C ASP A 605 24.71 -2.92 17.84
N ARG A 606 23.86 -3.86 18.26
CA ARG A 606 23.03 -3.72 19.45
C ARG A 606 23.73 -4.42 20.62
N LYS A 607 23.82 -3.72 21.75
CA LYS A 607 24.40 -4.30 22.99
C LYS A 607 23.52 -5.39 23.62
N ARG A 608 22.25 -5.51 23.21
CA ARG A 608 21.26 -6.44 23.74
C ARG A 608 20.68 -7.33 22.63
N PRO A 609 20.35 -8.60 22.94
CA PRO A 609 19.66 -9.49 22.00
C PRO A 609 18.38 -8.86 21.47
N TRP A 610 18.14 -9.03 20.17
CA TRP A 610 17.05 -8.35 19.47
C TRP A 610 15.65 -8.94 19.73
N TYR A 611 15.56 -10.20 20.17
CA TYR A 611 14.26 -10.87 20.32
C TYR A 611 14.35 -12.07 21.26
N MET A 612 13.40 -12.20 22.20
CA MET A 612 12.99 -13.50 22.76
C MET A 612 11.63 -13.84 22.13
N PRO A 613 11.44 -15.02 21.51
CA PRO A 613 10.24 -15.37 20.73
C PRO A 613 8.87 -15.26 21.43
N ASP A 614 8.84 -15.02 22.74
CA ASP A 614 7.65 -15.01 23.59
C ASP A 614 7.17 -13.57 23.95
N GLU A 615 7.80 -12.53 23.39
CA GLU A 615 7.39 -11.10 23.49
C GLU A 615 6.88 -10.56 22.14
#